data_AF-A0A660UUB5-F1
#
_entry.id   AF-A0A660UUB5-F1
#
_cell.length_a   1.000
_cell.length_b   1.000
_cell.length_c   1.000
_cell.angle_alpha   90.00
_cell.angle_beta   90.00
_cell.angle_gamma   90.00
#
_symmetry.space_group_name_H-M   'P 1'
#
loop_
_entity.id
_entity.type
_entity.pdbx_description
1 polymer ?
#
loop_
_entity_poly.entity_id
_entity_poly.type
_entity_poly.pdbx_seq_one_letter_code
_entity_poly.pdbx_strand_id
1 'polypeptide(L)'
;MAIKKIKVSNFKTFKDLDLELGSFNVVIGANASGKSNLTQILRFLRDAEDNDLKNAVSMHGGLDYLCNLNAKASDELKFEIVLDKKATRRGIEKDYRFDFYDLQYAFSLKRDKSKLGFAITSDKLTQKIKLTKSHDRKGKLFDETKAPEEGTLTVSKERKEISLDIKPDKLEEKFYSKAGRPVFPFTRHREGKFTSSANTLLIREPYISFIIPRRISFFKNSAIYDLDPRKAKNPAKITGKAELEGDGNNLAI
;
A
#
# COMPACT_ATOMS: atom_id res chain seq x y z
N MET A 1 -3.12 -6.68 -9.69
CA MET A 1 -2.78 -5.46 -8.94
C MET A 1 -1.32 -5.19 -9.24
N ALA A 2 -0.98 -4.01 -9.74
CA ALA A 2 0.38 -3.65 -10.11
C ALA A 2 0.83 -2.44 -9.31
N ILE A 3 2.13 -2.33 -9.02
CA ILE A 3 2.72 -1.12 -8.46
C ILE A 3 2.92 -0.13 -9.62
N LYS A 4 2.28 1.03 -9.55
CA LYS A 4 2.35 2.10 -10.55
C LYS A 4 3.47 3.10 -10.26
N LYS A 5 3.73 3.35 -8.99
CA LYS A 5 4.72 4.34 -8.56
C LYS A 5 5.31 3.96 -7.21
N ILE A 6 6.61 4.21 -7.06
CA ILE A 6 7.34 4.12 -5.80
C ILE A 6 8.08 5.42 -5.63
N LYS A 7 7.86 6.07 -4.49
CA LYS A 7 8.64 7.23 -4.06
C LYS A 7 9.23 6.95 -2.69
N VAL A 8 10.53 7.17 -2.57
CA VAL A 8 11.27 6.94 -1.33
C VAL A 8 12.24 8.08 -1.10
N SER A 9 12.26 8.61 0.12
CA SER A 9 13.25 9.61 0.53
C SER A 9 14.05 9.09 1.71
N ASN A 10 15.33 9.45 1.76
CA ASN A 10 16.26 9.08 2.82
C ASN A 10 16.40 7.55 2.99
N PHE A 11 16.67 6.82 1.89
CA PHE A 11 16.85 5.37 1.93
C PHE A 11 18.19 4.95 1.31
N LYS A 12 19.11 4.43 2.11
CA LYS A 12 20.43 3.93 1.69
C LYS A 12 21.18 4.90 0.78
N THR A 13 21.34 4.59 -0.50
CA THR A 13 22.02 5.48 -1.46
C THR A 13 21.10 6.57 -2.00
N PHE A 14 19.78 6.41 -1.87
CA PHE A 14 18.80 7.36 -2.40
C PHE A 14 18.55 8.46 -1.38
N LYS A 15 18.85 9.70 -1.77
CA LYS A 15 18.36 10.87 -1.06
C LYS A 15 16.87 11.04 -1.34
N ASP A 16 16.52 11.03 -2.62
CA ASP A 16 15.16 11.03 -3.14
C ASP A 16 15.11 10.12 -4.36
N LEU A 17 14.11 9.25 -4.41
CA LEU A 17 13.77 8.37 -5.51
C LEU A 17 12.30 8.60 -5.83
N ASP A 18 11.98 8.92 -7.08
CA ASP A 18 10.62 8.97 -7.60
C ASP A 18 10.59 8.16 -8.90
N LEU A 19 9.94 7.00 -8.86
CA LEU A 19 9.96 6.01 -9.94
C LEU A 19 8.53 5.65 -10.34
N GLU A 20 8.18 5.93 -11.59
CA GLU A 20 7.00 5.37 -12.24
C GLU A 20 7.32 3.99 -12.80
N LEU A 21 6.39 3.06 -12.64
CA LEU A 21 6.55 1.66 -13.02
C LEU A 21 5.48 1.28 -14.05
N GLY A 22 5.93 0.74 -15.17
CA GLY A 22 5.09 0.11 -16.18
C GLY A 22 4.72 -1.33 -15.81
N SER A 23 4.05 -2.02 -16.73
CA SER A 23 3.79 -3.47 -16.61
C SER A 23 5.08 -4.30 -16.68
N PHE A 24 6.11 -3.78 -17.32
CA PHE A 24 7.44 -4.38 -17.43
C PHE A 24 8.50 -3.30 -17.26
N ASN A 25 9.49 -3.56 -16.40
CA ASN A 25 10.53 -2.60 -16.04
C ASN A 25 11.88 -3.30 -16.06
N VAL A 26 12.87 -2.68 -16.71
CA VAL A 26 14.25 -3.18 -16.75
C VAL A 26 15.15 -2.12 -16.13
N VAL A 27 15.92 -2.50 -15.12
CA VAL A 27 16.84 -1.60 -14.42
C VAL A 27 18.27 -2.00 -14.72
N ILE A 28 18.98 -1.15 -15.46
CA ILE A 28 20.39 -1.33 -15.82
C ILE A 28 21.24 -0.19 -15.26
N GLY A 29 22.53 -0.42 -15.08
CA GLY A 29 23.47 0.59 -14.60
C GLY A 29 24.77 0.00 -14.08
N ALA A 30 25.75 0.86 -13.82
CA ALA A 30 27.06 0.46 -13.30
C ALA A 30 26.98 -0.21 -11.91
N ASN A 31 28.03 -0.92 -11.51
CA ASN A 31 28.14 -1.42 -10.13
C ASN A 31 28.06 -0.24 -9.14
N ALA A 32 27.48 -0.51 -7.96
CA ALA A 32 27.22 0.50 -6.93
C ALA A 32 26.26 1.65 -7.31
N SER A 33 25.58 1.60 -8.46
CA SER A 33 24.59 2.62 -8.86
C SER A 33 23.26 2.59 -8.09
N GLY A 34 23.14 1.75 -7.06
CA GLY A 34 21.92 1.64 -6.23
C GLY A 34 20.88 0.61 -6.67
N LYS A 35 21.14 -0.20 -7.72
CA LYS A 35 20.18 -1.23 -8.20
C LYS A 35 19.73 -2.21 -7.11
N SER A 36 20.67 -2.72 -6.31
CA SER A 36 20.34 -3.61 -5.19
C SER A 36 19.59 -2.89 -4.07
N ASN A 37 19.78 -1.57 -3.91
CA ASN A 37 19.00 -0.79 -2.96
C ASN A 37 17.56 -0.61 -3.44
N LEU A 38 17.34 -0.51 -4.76
CA LEU A 38 15.98 -0.48 -5.33
C LEU A 38 15.22 -1.77 -5.05
N THR A 39 15.87 -2.94 -5.19
CA THR A 39 15.22 -4.21 -4.83
C THR A 39 15.00 -4.35 -3.33
N GLN A 40 15.87 -3.78 -2.50
CA GLN A 40 15.69 -3.73 -1.05
C GLN A 40 14.51 -2.87 -0.60
N ILE A 41 14.13 -1.82 -1.34
CA ILE A 41 12.89 -1.07 -1.07
C ILE A 41 11.68 -2.01 -1.12
N LEU A 42 11.57 -2.82 -2.18
CA LEU A 42 10.47 -3.78 -2.34
C LEU A 42 10.49 -4.85 -1.25
N ARG A 43 11.67 -5.38 -0.92
CA ARG A 43 11.83 -6.36 0.17
C ARG A 43 11.40 -5.78 1.52
N PHE A 44 11.84 -4.56 1.84
CA PHE A 44 11.47 -3.90 3.09
C PHE A 44 9.96 -3.65 3.19
N LEU A 45 9.33 -3.14 2.11
CA LEU A 45 7.88 -2.91 2.11
C LEU A 45 7.09 -4.21 2.28
N ARG A 46 7.56 -5.31 1.67
CA ARG A 46 6.98 -6.65 1.89
C ARG A 46 7.13 -7.09 3.34
N ASP A 47 8.33 -7.01 3.90
CA ASP A 47 8.57 -7.42 5.28
C ASP A 47 7.79 -6.57 6.29
N ALA A 48 7.60 -5.27 6.02
CA ALA A 48 6.80 -4.37 6.84
C ALA A 48 5.29 -4.64 6.76
N GLU A 49 4.83 -5.26 5.68
CA GLU A 49 3.46 -5.75 5.54
C GLU A 49 3.31 -7.10 6.28
N ASP A 50 4.18 -8.05 5.99
CA ASP A 50 4.11 -9.44 6.48
C ASP A 50 4.43 -9.54 7.99
N ASN A 51 5.37 -8.74 8.48
CA ASN A 51 5.84 -8.71 9.87
C ASN A 51 5.51 -7.38 10.57
N ASP A 52 5.59 -7.34 11.89
CA ASP A 52 5.50 -6.06 12.60
C ASP A 52 6.67 -5.15 12.17
N LEU A 53 6.41 -3.85 12.06
CA LEU A 53 7.38 -2.88 11.54
C LEU A 53 8.73 -2.95 12.28
N LYS A 54 8.71 -3.20 13.61
CA LYS A 54 9.92 -3.42 14.40
C LYS A 54 10.76 -4.56 13.81
N ASN A 55 10.15 -5.70 13.55
CA ASN A 55 10.84 -6.88 13.04
C ASN A 55 11.35 -6.61 11.62
N ALA A 56 10.54 -5.97 10.77
CA ALA A 56 10.97 -5.57 9.43
C ALA A 56 12.20 -4.65 9.47
N VAL A 57 12.19 -3.62 10.33
CA VAL A 57 13.34 -2.73 10.52
C VAL A 57 14.56 -3.50 11.03
N SER A 58 14.40 -4.41 12.00
CA SER A 58 15.48 -5.24 12.53
C SER A 58 16.06 -6.22 11.49
N MET A 59 15.22 -6.86 10.68
CA MET A 59 15.65 -7.77 9.60
C MET A 59 16.51 -7.04 8.56
N HIS A 60 16.30 -5.74 8.40
CA HIS A 60 17.09 -4.88 7.52
C HIS A 60 18.21 -4.12 8.26
N GLY A 61 18.62 -4.55 9.46
CA GLY A 61 19.79 -3.99 10.15
C GLY A 61 19.53 -2.71 10.96
N GLY A 62 18.26 -2.36 11.21
CA GLY A 62 17.88 -1.19 12.00
C GLY A 62 17.62 0.06 11.15
N LEU A 63 17.01 1.08 11.76
CA LEU A 63 16.61 2.30 11.03
C LEU A 63 17.83 3.05 10.49
N ASP A 64 18.97 3.02 11.17
CA ASP A 64 20.20 3.68 10.72
C ASP A 64 20.75 3.08 9.43
N TYR A 65 20.62 1.77 9.23
CA TYR A 65 21.06 1.10 8.00
C TYR A 65 20.09 1.31 6.84
N LEU A 66 18.80 1.53 7.15
CA LEU A 66 17.80 1.88 6.15
C LEU A 66 17.96 3.32 5.68
N CYS A 67 18.28 4.24 6.59
CA CYS A 67 18.45 5.65 6.27
C CYS A 67 19.64 5.90 5.32
N ASN A 68 19.59 7.02 4.61
CA ASN A 68 20.72 7.47 3.82
C ASN A 68 21.89 7.89 4.71
N LEU A 69 23.12 7.49 4.34
CA LEU A 69 24.33 7.78 5.11
C LEU A 69 24.60 9.29 5.24
N ASN A 70 24.16 10.08 4.26
CA ASN A 70 24.34 11.53 4.25
C ASN A 70 23.15 12.28 4.85
N ALA A 71 22.13 11.57 5.36
CA ALA A 71 20.97 12.22 5.95
C ALA A 71 21.26 12.76 7.34
N LYS A 72 20.64 13.89 7.66
CA LYS A 72 20.69 14.49 8.99
C LYS A 72 19.86 13.65 9.96
N ALA A 73 20.14 13.78 11.25
CA ALA A 73 19.36 13.11 12.29
C ALA A 73 17.87 13.53 12.29
N SER A 74 17.56 14.74 11.79
CA SER A 74 16.21 15.26 11.62
C SER A 74 15.46 14.70 10.41
N ASP A 75 16.16 14.08 9.46
CA ASP A 75 15.54 13.66 8.21
C ASP A 75 14.75 12.37 8.43
N GLU A 76 13.53 12.35 7.92
CA GLU A 76 12.64 11.19 8.00
C GLU A 76 12.88 10.26 6.82
N LEU A 77 12.83 8.95 7.08
CA LEU A 77 12.73 7.93 6.04
C LEU A 77 11.27 7.87 5.58
N LYS A 78 11.00 8.12 4.31
CA LYS A 78 9.64 8.20 3.77
C LYS A 78 9.44 7.18 2.66
N PHE A 79 8.32 6.49 2.71
CA PHE A 79 7.86 5.61 1.64
C PHE A 79 6.51 6.07 1.15
N GLU A 80 6.32 6.01 -0.16
CA GLU A 80 5.06 6.20 -0.83
C GLU A 80 4.96 5.20 -1.98
N ILE A 81 3.84 4.49 -2.06
CA ILE A 81 3.56 3.50 -3.08
C ILE A 81 2.16 3.72 -3.64
N VAL A 82 2.03 3.69 -4.96
CA VAL A 82 0.73 3.74 -5.66
C VAL A 82 0.48 2.41 -6.32
N LEU A 83 -0.68 1.81 -6.05
CA LEU A 83 -1.12 0.56 -6.63
C LEU A 83 -2.31 0.76 -7.57
N ASP A 84 -2.30 0.05 -8.69
CA ASP A 84 -3.50 -0.16 -9.49
C ASP A 84 -4.39 -1.24 -8.84
N LYS A 85 -5.09 -0.85 -7.77
CA LYS A 85 -6.07 -1.70 -7.09
C LYS A 85 -7.47 -1.23 -7.43
N LYS A 86 -8.20 -2.07 -8.16
CA LYS A 86 -9.60 -1.82 -8.54
C LYS A 86 -10.55 -2.67 -7.69
N ALA A 87 -11.61 -2.05 -7.18
CA ALA A 87 -12.69 -2.75 -6.49
C ALA A 87 -14.02 -2.05 -6.79
N THR A 88 -15.12 -2.81 -6.83
CA THR A 88 -16.46 -2.26 -7.01
C THR A 88 -17.35 -2.69 -5.84
N ARG A 89 -18.09 -1.75 -5.27
CA ARG A 89 -19.12 -1.99 -4.25
C ARG A 89 -20.43 -1.34 -4.68
N ARG A 90 -21.55 -2.00 -4.39
CA ARG A 90 -22.89 -1.40 -4.54
C ARG A 90 -23.33 -0.86 -3.18
N GLY A 91 -23.89 0.34 -3.15
CA GLY A 91 -24.48 0.91 -1.95
C GLY A 91 -25.73 0.13 -1.49
N ILE A 92 -26.04 0.19 -0.20
CA ILE A 92 -27.16 -0.53 0.43
C ILE A 92 -28.50 -0.09 -0.17
N GLU A 93 -28.69 1.21 -0.45
CA GLU A 93 -29.92 1.73 -1.08
C GLU A 93 -29.97 1.54 -2.60
N LYS A 94 -29.03 0.79 -3.21
CA LYS A 94 -28.93 0.51 -4.66
C LYS A 94 -28.84 1.73 -5.60
N ASP A 95 -28.86 2.96 -5.09
CA ASP A 95 -28.81 4.19 -5.88
C ASP A 95 -27.41 4.52 -6.42
N TYR A 96 -26.34 3.91 -5.88
CA TYR A 96 -24.96 4.21 -6.27
C TYR A 96 -24.08 2.96 -6.37
N ARG A 97 -23.23 2.98 -7.39
CA ARG A 97 -22.07 2.12 -7.58
C ARG A 97 -20.80 2.91 -7.20
N PHE A 98 -19.97 2.30 -6.36
CA PHE A 98 -18.68 2.83 -5.92
C PHE A 98 -17.59 2.03 -6.60
N ASP A 99 -16.84 2.65 -7.49
CA ASP A 99 -15.64 2.10 -8.10
C ASP A 99 -14.40 2.72 -7.44
N PHE A 100 -13.61 1.88 -6.78
CA PHE A 100 -12.36 2.24 -6.12
C PHE A 100 -11.21 1.93 -7.08
N TYR A 101 -10.27 2.86 -7.23
CA TYR A 101 -9.09 2.74 -8.10
C TYR A 101 -7.92 3.54 -7.50
N ASP A 102 -6.68 3.25 -7.91
CA ASP A 102 -5.47 3.91 -7.40
C ASP A 102 -5.39 4.01 -5.88
N LEU A 103 -4.84 2.97 -5.25
CA LEU A 103 -4.56 2.99 -3.82
C LEU A 103 -3.15 3.54 -3.59
N GLN A 104 -3.05 4.69 -2.92
CA GLN A 104 -1.81 5.29 -2.48
C GLN A 104 -1.60 5.00 -0.99
N TYR A 105 -0.44 4.47 -0.64
CA TYR A 105 -0.04 4.28 0.74
C TYR A 105 1.29 4.99 0.99
N ALA A 106 1.38 5.74 2.09
CA ALA A 106 2.57 6.46 2.46
C ALA A 106 2.79 6.43 3.97
N PHE A 107 4.03 6.24 4.39
CA PHE A 107 4.41 6.34 5.80
C PHE A 107 5.81 6.93 5.96
N SER A 108 6.05 7.53 7.12
CA SER A 108 7.30 8.18 7.49
C SER A 108 7.79 7.67 8.83
N LEU A 109 9.09 7.40 8.89
CA LEU A 109 9.80 6.99 10.10
C LEU A 109 10.85 8.03 10.47
N LYS A 110 10.93 8.34 11.75
CA LYS A 110 12.00 9.17 12.30
C LYS A 110 12.76 8.39 13.37
N ARG A 111 14.04 8.71 13.52
CA ARG A 111 14.85 8.25 14.66
C ARG A 111 14.26 8.72 15.97
N ASP A 112 14.17 7.81 16.92
CA ASP A 112 13.63 8.12 18.23
C ASP A 112 14.42 7.39 19.32
N LYS A 113 14.49 7.98 20.51
CA LYS A 113 15.20 7.41 21.67
C LYS A 113 14.41 6.30 22.37
N SER A 114 13.29 5.88 21.81
CA SER A 114 12.50 4.77 22.34
C SER A 114 13.25 3.44 22.22
N LYS A 115 12.76 2.42 22.94
CA LYS A 115 13.29 1.04 22.86
C LYS A 115 13.25 0.44 21.45
N LEU A 116 12.52 1.05 20.51
CA LEU A 116 12.43 0.61 19.12
C LEU A 116 13.46 1.28 18.21
N GLY A 117 14.07 2.39 18.64
CA GLY A 117 15.00 3.19 17.84
C GLY A 117 14.32 4.08 16.78
N PHE A 118 13.00 4.02 16.65
CA PHE A 118 12.24 4.80 15.68
C PHE A 118 10.82 5.10 16.15
N ALA A 119 10.20 6.10 15.51
CA ALA A 119 8.79 6.43 15.65
C ALA A 119 8.16 6.65 14.28
N ILE A 120 6.90 6.23 14.12
CA ILE A 120 6.08 6.55 12.95
C ILE A 120 5.57 7.99 13.11
N THR A 121 5.94 8.87 12.18
CA THR A 121 5.53 10.29 12.24
C THR A 121 4.33 10.59 11.37
N SER A 122 4.14 9.83 10.30
CA SER A 122 2.98 9.90 9.42
C SER A 122 2.71 8.51 8.86
N ASP A 123 1.43 8.17 8.73
CA ASP A 123 0.98 6.94 8.10
C ASP A 123 -0.38 7.22 7.47
N LYS A 124 -0.47 7.09 6.15
CA LYS A 124 -1.57 7.62 5.35
C LYS A 124 -1.89 6.66 4.21
N LEU A 125 -3.18 6.46 4.00
CA LEU A 125 -3.71 5.57 2.99
C LEU A 125 -4.84 6.28 2.26
N THR A 126 -4.64 6.57 0.98
CA THR A 126 -5.58 7.32 0.15
C THR A 126 -6.08 6.42 -0.98
N GLN A 127 -7.39 6.29 -1.10
CA GLN A 127 -8.06 5.50 -2.14
C GLN A 127 -8.88 6.44 -3.01
N LYS A 128 -8.62 6.47 -4.32
CA LYS A 128 -9.53 7.18 -5.25
C LYS A 128 -10.82 6.40 -5.42
N ILE A 129 -11.90 7.15 -5.55
CA ILE A 129 -13.26 6.65 -5.65
C ILE A 129 -13.97 7.37 -6.78
N LYS A 130 -14.76 6.60 -7.52
CA LYS A 130 -15.65 7.06 -8.57
C LYS A 130 -17.05 6.57 -8.26
N LEU A 131 -17.99 7.49 -8.13
CA LEU A 131 -19.40 7.19 -7.93
C LEU A 131 -20.15 7.27 -9.26
N THR A 132 -21.02 6.30 -9.48
CA THR A 132 -21.95 6.27 -10.60
C THR A 132 -23.34 5.93 -10.07
N LYS A 133 -24.37 6.68 -10.47
CA LYS A 133 -25.76 6.38 -10.08
C LYS A 133 -26.19 5.04 -10.68
N SER A 134 -26.91 4.23 -9.91
CA SER A 134 -27.38 2.89 -10.27
C SER A 134 -28.91 2.88 -10.35
N HIS A 135 -29.46 2.28 -11.42
CA HIS A 135 -30.91 2.23 -11.73
C HIS A 135 -31.69 1.22 -10.87
N ASP A 136 -33.00 1.49 -10.72
CA ASP A 136 -34.00 0.74 -9.95
C ASP A 136 -34.28 -0.68 -10.51
N ARG A 137 -34.94 -1.52 -9.69
CA ARG A 137 -35.28 -2.96 -9.82
C ARG A 137 -35.90 -3.44 -11.16
N LYS A 138 -36.19 -2.56 -12.13
CA LYS A 138 -36.92 -2.89 -13.38
C LYS A 138 -36.05 -3.12 -14.64
N GLY A 139 -34.72 -3.20 -14.51
CA GLY A 139 -33.88 -3.75 -15.58
C GLY A 139 -33.72 -2.92 -16.87
N LYS A 140 -34.08 -1.63 -16.87
CA LYS A 140 -33.71 -0.73 -17.99
C LYS A 140 -32.26 -0.27 -17.83
N LEU A 141 -31.46 -0.60 -18.84
CA LEU A 141 -30.02 -0.33 -18.92
C LEU A 141 -29.75 1.14 -19.29
N PHE A 142 -28.80 1.71 -18.54
CA PHE A 142 -27.97 2.89 -18.80
C PHE A 142 -28.61 4.28 -18.77
N ASP A 143 -28.03 5.14 -17.92
CA ASP A 143 -27.79 6.53 -18.29
C ASP A 143 -26.31 6.85 -18.00
N GLU A 144 -25.42 6.38 -18.87
CA GLU A 144 -23.97 6.67 -18.81
C GLU A 144 -23.65 8.14 -19.15
N THR A 145 -24.66 8.96 -19.43
CA THR A 145 -24.47 10.35 -19.89
C THR A 145 -24.13 11.34 -18.77
N LYS A 146 -24.44 11.02 -17.49
CA LYS A 146 -24.02 11.87 -16.37
C LYS A 146 -22.58 11.57 -15.97
N ALA A 147 -21.75 12.61 -16.03
CA ALA A 147 -20.36 12.53 -15.61
C ALA A 147 -20.25 11.91 -14.20
N PRO A 148 -19.40 10.89 -14.03
CA PRO A 148 -19.21 10.22 -12.76
C PRO A 148 -18.56 11.19 -11.76
N GLU A 149 -18.94 11.07 -10.50
CA GLU A 149 -18.40 11.92 -9.44
C GLU A 149 -17.16 11.27 -8.84
N GLU A 150 -16.04 11.99 -8.87
CA GLU A 150 -14.76 11.50 -8.38
C GLU A 150 -14.41 12.11 -7.02
N GLY A 151 -13.65 11.35 -6.24
CA GLY A 151 -13.14 11.81 -4.95
C GLY A 151 -12.13 10.85 -4.35
N THR A 152 -11.80 11.08 -3.08
CA THR A 152 -10.78 10.32 -2.35
C THR A 152 -11.26 10.01 -0.94
N LEU A 153 -11.03 8.77 -0.52
CA LEU A 153 -11.14 8.34 0.87
C LEU A 153 -9.74 8.21 1.43
N THR A 154 -9.45 8.97 2.48
CA THR A 154 -8.15 9.02 3.14
C THR A 154 -8.28 8.53 4.57
N VAL A 155 -7.46 7.56 4.93
CA VAL A 155 -7.24 7.15 6.32
C VAL A 155 -5.86 7.65 6.72
N SER A 156 -5.80 8.44 7.79
CA SER A 156 -4.53 8.92 8.33
C SER A 156 -4.39 8.46 9.77
N LYS A 157 -3.17 8.14 10.16
CA LYS A 157 -2.82 7.82 11.54
C LYS A 157 -1.73 8.77 12.01
N GLU A 158 -2.07 9.51 13.06
CA GLU A 158 -1.12 10.36 13.77
C GLU A 158 -0.99 9.83 15.20
N ARG A 159 0.20 9.29 15.50
CA ARG A 159 0.49 8.62 16.79
C ARG A 159 -0.43 7.42 17.04
N LYS A 160 -1.51 7.61 17.80
CA LYS A 160 -2.50 6.58 18.17
C LYS A 160 -3.89 6.87 17.64
N GLU A 161 -4.10 8.06 17.08
CA GLU A 161 -5.40 8.49 16.57
C GLU A 161 -5.47 8.23 15.08
N ILE A 162 -6.61 7.69 14.65
CA ILE A 162 -6.90 7.42 13.25
C ILE A 162 -8.07 8.28 12.84
N SER A 163 -7.89 8.99 11.74
CA SER A 163 -8.88 9.86 11.15
C SER A 163 -9.25 9.37 9.75
N LEU A 164 -10.49 9.65 9.37
CA LEU A 164 -11.06 9.33 8.07
C LEU A 164 -11.57 10.61 7.42
N ASP A 165 -11.12 10.88 6.21
CA ASP A 165 -11.45 12.07 5.44
C ASP A 165 -11.96 11.64 4.05
N ILE A 166 -13.12 12.13 3.65
CA ILE A 166 -13.72 11.85 2.33
C ILE A 166 -13.87 13.18 1.61
N LYS A 167 -13.23 13.30 0.46
CA LYS A 167 -13.28 14.52 -0.37
C LYS A 167 -13.81 14.23 -1.77
N PRO A 168 -14.51 15.19 -2.40
CA PRO A 168 -15.01 16.43 -1.80
C PRO A 168 -16.13 16.17 -0.79
N ASP A 169 -16.41 17.12 0.12
CA ASP A 169 -17.38 16.94 1.22
C ASP A 169 -18.79 16.53 0.73
N LYS A 170 -19.20 17.02 -0.45
CA LYS A 170 -20.46 16.61 -1.12
C LYS A 170 -20.52 15.11 -1.43
N LEU A 171 -19.37 14.46 -1.57
CA LEU A 171 -19.28 13.02 -1.78
C LEU A 171 -19.53 12.27 -0.47
N GLU A 172 -19.13 12.83 0.68
CA GLU A 172 -19.30 12.23 2.00
C GLU A 172 -20.77 11.92 2.28
N GLU A 173 -21.69 12.85 1.95
CA GLU A 173 -23.14 12.65 2.13
C GLU A 173 -23.65 11.36 1.48
N LYS A 174 -23.03 10.92 0.38
CA LYS A 174 -23.42 9.72 -0.37
C LYS A 174 -22.95 8.42 0.25
N PHE A 175 -22.06 8.50 1.23
CA PHE A 175 -21.67 7.38 2.08
C PHE A 175 -22.67 7.14 3.22
N TYR A 176 -23.75 7.92 3.30
CA TYR A 176 -24.83 7.74 4.27
C TYR A 176 -26.17 7.63 3.54
N SER A 177 -27.04 6.78 4.07
CA SER A 177 -28.45 6.67 3.66
C SER A 177 -29.23 7.92 4.05
N LYS A 178 -30.43 8.09 3.49
CA LYS A 178 -31.35 9.18 3.87
C LYS A 178 -31.70 9.20 5.37
N ALA A 179 -31.65 8.04 6.02
CA ALA A 179 -31.85 7.89 7.46
C ALA A 179 -30.57 8.14 8.30
N GLY A 180 -29.51 8.70 7.70
CA GLY A 180 -28.22 8.95 8.34
C GLY A 180 -27.39 7.70 8.63
N ARG A 181 -27.85 6.51 8.21
CA ARG A 181 -27.10 5.26 8.43
C ARG A 181 -25.97 5.14 7.42
N PRO A 182 -24.76 4.80 7.86
CA PRO A 182 -23.62 4.65 6.95
C PRO A 182 -23.86 3.51 5.95
N VAL A 183 -23.64 3.80 4.65
CA VAL A 183 -23.74 2.85 3.53
C VAL A 183 -22.68 1.76 3.65
N PHE A 184 -21.56 2.06 4.31
CA PHE A 184 -20.56 1.08 4.65
C PHE A 184 -20.27 1.11 6.15
N PRO A 185 -20.08 -0.03 6.82
CA PRO A 185 -19.85 -0.09 8.26
C PRO A 185 -18.75 0.83 8.77
N PHE A 186 -17.75 1.12 7.93
CA PHE A 186 -16.63 1.98 8.27
C PHE A 186 -16.93 3.47 8.35
N THR A 187 -17.96 3.98 7.68
CA THR A 187 -18.33 5.40 7.77
C THR A 187 -19.11 5.71 9.04
N ARG A 188 -19.38 4.72 9.89
CA ARG A 188 -20.01 4.89 11.21
C ARG A 188 -19.11 5.59 12.23
N HIS A 189 -17.80 5.60 12.00
CA HIS A 189 -16.81 5.99 13.00
C HIS A 189 -16.10 7.29 12.62
N ARG A 190 -16.85 8.38 12.48
CA ARG A 190 -16.27 9.74 12.42
C ARG A 190 -15.64 10.13 13.77
N GLU A 191 -16.18 9.61 14.87
CA GLU A 191 -15.80 9.95 16.25
C GLU A 191 -15.22 8.76 17.04
N GLY A 192 -15.13 7.59 16.40
CA GLY A 192 -14.53 6.41 17.03
C GLY A 192 -13.02 6.55 17.02
N LYS A 193 -12.41 6.94 18.15
CA LYS A 193 -10.96 6.81 18.34
C LYS A 193 -10.59 5.33 18.27
N PHE A 194 -10.22 4.83 17.09
CA PHE A 194 -9.59 3.52 16.98
C PHE A 194 -8.26 3.60 17.72
N THR A 195 -8.16 2.90 18.85
CA THR A 195 -6.93 2.84 19.62
C THR A 195 -5.95 1.93 18.90
N SER A 196 -5.02 2.55 18.18
CA SER A 196 -3.95 1.84 17.50
C SER A 196 -2.70 1.74 18.38
N SER A 197 -1.97 0.65 18.21
CA SER A 197 -0.59 0.53 18.69
C SER A 197 0.25 1.59 17.99
N ALA A 198 0.96 2.44 18.75
CA ALA A 198 1.74 3.56 18.20
C ALA A 198 2.80 3.11 17.16
N ASN A 199 3.16 1.82 17.16
CA ASN A 199 4.26 1.26 16.37
C ASN A 199 3.81 0.30 15.28
N THR A 200 2.49 0.15 15.08
CA THR A 200 1.91 -0.69 14.02
C THR A 200 1.57 0.19 12.82
N LEU A 201 1.89 -0.25 11.60
CA LEU A 201 1.47 0.47 10.39
C LEU A 201 -0.03 0.30 10.12
N LEU A 202 -0.68 1.32 9.54
CA LEU A 202 -2.09 1.32 9.17
C LEU A 202 -2.48 0.12 8.34
N ILE A 203 -1.62 -0.34 7.43
CA ILE A 203 -1.91 -1.52 6.62
C ILE A 203 -2.09 -2.80 7.45
N ARG A 204 -1.45 -2.88 8.63
CA ARG A 204 -1.57 -4.02 9.54
C ARG A 204 -2.74 -3.88 10.52
N GLU A 205 -3.37 -2.71 10.61
CA GLU A 205 -4.47 -2.50 11.54
C GLU A 205 -5.69 -3.35 11.15
N PRO A 206 -6.24 -4.16 12.05
CA PRO A 206 -7.29 -5.14 11.71
C PRO A 206 -8.54 -4.48 11.11
N TYR A 207 -8.88 -3.27 11.56
CA TYR A 207 -10.03 -2.52 11.09
C TYR A 207 -9.80 -1.79 9.77
N ILE A 208 -8.57 -1.73 9.23
CA ILE A 208 -8.32 -1.12 7.91
C ILE A 208 -9.12 -1.83 6.81
N SER A 209 -9.36 -3.14 6.99
CA SER A 209 -10.15 -3.96 6.09
C SER A 209 -11.65 -3.62 6.09
N PHE A 210 -12.14 -3.00 7.16
CA PHE A 210 -13.48 -2.41 7.18
C PHE A 210 -13.50 -1.13 6.37
N ILE A 211 -12.47 -0.28 6.49
CA ILE A 211 -12.42 1.05 5.89
C ILE A 211 -12.14 1.01 4.38
N ILE A 212 -11.17 0.20 3.96
CA ILE A 212 -10.81 0.07 2.55
C ILE A 212 -11.39 -1.23 2.00
N PRO A 213 -12.13 -1.19 0.89
CA PRO A 213 -12.73 -2.38 0.32
C PRO A 213 -11.64 -3.39 -0.08
N ARG A 214 -11.71 -4.57 0.57
CA ARG A 214 -10.78 -5.70 0.49
C ARG A 214 -9.48 -5.48 1.26
N ARG A 215 -9.05 -6.54 1.96
CA ARG A 215 -7.73 -6.64 2.60
C ARG A 215 -6.68 -6.06 1.64
N ILE A 216 -5.95 -5.06 2.12
CA ILE A 216 -4.85 -4.47 1.37
C ILE A 216 -3.72 -5.45 1.56
N SER A 217 -3.22 -5.94 0.45
CA SER A 217 -1.95 -6.60 0.46
C SER A 217 -1.17 -6.16 -0.74
N PHE A 218 -0.07 -5.44 -0.51
CA PHE A 218 0.83 -4.96 -1.54
C PHE A 218 1.55 -6.14 -2.18
N PHE A 219 1.96 -7.13 -1.37
CA PHE A 219 2.93 -8.15 -1.76
C PHE A 219 2.47 -9.61 -1.60
N LYS A 220 1.25 -9.93 -1.13
CA LYS A 220 0.79 -11.32 -0.93
C LYS A 220 0.86 -12.22 -2.18
N ASN A 221 0.76 -11.63 -3.37
CA ASN A 221 0.88 -12.36 -4.65
C ASN A 221 2.13 -11.92 -5.43
N SER A 222 3.18 -11.49 -4.74
CA SER A 222 4.45 -11.10 -5.35
C SER A 222 5.56 -12.04 -4.91
N ALA A 223 6.50 -12.27 -5.81
CA ALA A 223 7.71 -13.03 -5.53
C ALA A 223 8.93 -12.23 -5.98
N ILE A 224 10.00 -12.32 -5.20
CA ILE A 224 11.27 -11.66 -5.49
C ILE A 224 12.29 -12.77 -5.62
N TYR A 225 12.85 -12.89 -6.82
CA TYR A 225 13.83 -13.92 -7.17
C TYR A 225 15.21 -13.29 -7.34
N ASP A 226 16.24 -14.02 -6.93
CA ASP A 226 17.64 -13.72 -7.19
C ASP A 226 18.22 -14.86 -8.02
N LEU A 227 17.99 -14.79 -9.33
CA LEU A 227 18.33 -15.87 -10.25
C LEU A 227 19.85 -15.95 -10.40
N ASP A 228 20.44 -17.04 -9.92
CA ASP A 228 21.85 -17.36 -10.16
C ASP A 228 21.98 -18.13 -11.50
N PRO A 229 22.59 -17.54 -12.55
CA PRO A 229 22.73 -18.20 -13.84
C PRO A 229 23.52 -19.50 -13.78
N ARG A 230 24.37 -19.69 -12.77
CA ARG A 230 25.15 -20.93 -12.60
C ARG A 230 24.30 -22.05 -12.05
N LYS A 231 23.37 -21.74 -11.15
CA LYS A 231 22.51 -22.75 -10.55
C LYS A 231 21.28 -23.07 -11.39
N ALA A 232 20.74 -22.09 -12.12
CA ALA A 232 19.63 -22.30 -13.04
C ALA A 232 19.95 -23.32 -14.15
N LYS A 233 21.23 -23.49 -14.52
CA LYS A 233 21.69 -24.47 -15.51
C LYS A 233 21.78 -25.91 -15.01
N ASN A 234 21.54 -26.16 -13.73
CA ASN A 234 21.53 -27.52 -13.22
C ASN A 234 20.19 -28.18 -13.56
N PRO A 235 20.16 -29.46 -13.97
CA PRO A 235 18.92 -30.16 -14.21
C PRO A 235 18.07 -30.14 -12.93
N ALA A 236 16.96 -29.43 -12.99
CA ALA A 236 16.00 -29.38 -11.89
C ALA A 236 15.53 -30.81 -11.61
N LYS A 237 15.75 -31.31 -10.39
CA LYS A 237 15.03 -32.51 -9.93
C LYS A 237 13.56 -32.09 -9.91
N ILE A 238 12.77 -32.59 -10.86
CA ILE A 238 11.33 -32.36 -10.99
C ILE A 238 10.64 -32.98 -9.77
N THR A 239 10.80 -32.33 -8.62
CA THR A 239 9.99 -32.54 -7.44
C THR A 239 8.84 -31.56 -7.62
N GLY A 240 7.61 -32.06 -7.57
CA GLY A 240 6.38 -31.38 -7.97
C GLY A 240 6.00 -30.15 -7.14
N LYS A 241 6.86 -29.13 -7.11
CA LYS A 241 6.55 -27.79 -6.61
C LYS A 241 6.11 -26.93 -7.78
N ALA A 242 4.93 -26.33 -7.65
CA ALA A 242 4.37 -25.42 -8.66
C ALA A 242 4.95 -23.98 -8.58
N GLU A 243 5.77 -23.69 -7.57
CA GLU A 243 6.35 -22.36 -7.34
C GLU A 243 7.87 -22.37 -7.55
N LEU A 244 8.40 -21.30 -8.16
CA LEU A 244 9.84 -21.12 -8.34
C LEU A 244 10.51 -20.86 -6.98
N GLU A 245 11.65 -21.48 -6.74
CA GLU A 245 12.49 -21.19 -5.57
C GLU A 245 13.18 -19.83 -5.72
N GLY A 246 13.51 -19.20 -4.58
CA GLY A 246 14.07 -17.85 -4.55
C GLY A 246 15.33 -17.65 -5.38
N ASP A 247 16.12 -18.71 -5.58
CA ASP A 247 17.35 -18.72 -6.39
C ASP A 247 17.19 -19.34 -7.79
N GLY A 248 15.98 -19.79 -8.14
CA GLY A 248 15.67 -20.34 -9.46
C GLY A 248 16.19 -21.75 -9.72
N ASN A 249 16.61 -22.51 -8.70
CA ASN A 249 17.17 -23.85 -8.89
C ASN A 249 16.21 -24.88 -9.48
N ASN A 250 14.90 -24.65 -9.35
CA ASN A 250 13.86 -25.48 -9.93
C ASN A 250 13.29 -24.91 -11.23
N LEU A 251 13.96 -23.90 -11.82
CA LEU A 251 13.69 -23.46 -13.18
C LEU A 251 14.16 -24.58 -14.13
N ALA A 252 13.24 -25.26 -14.80
CA ALA A 252 13.59 -26.15 -15.89
C ALA A 252 14.05 -25.30 -17.08
N ILE A 253 15.33 -25.42 -17.46
CA ILE A 253 15.88 -24.86 -18.71
C ILE A 253 15.81 -25.92 -19.80
#